data_AF-A0A392PKE6-F1
#
_entry.id   AF-A0A392PKE6-F1
#
_cell.length_a   1.000
_cell.length_b   1.000
_cell.length_c   1.000
_cell.angle_alpha   90.00
_cell.angle_beta   90.00
_cell.angle_gamma   90.00
#
_symmetry.space_group_name_H-M   'P 1'
#
loop_
_entity.id
_entity.type
_entity.pdbx_description
1 polymer ?
#
loop_
_entity_poly.entity_id
_entity_poly.type
_entity_poly.pdbx_seq_one_letter_code
_entity_poly.pdbx_strand_id
1 'polypeptide(L)'
;MASLGDIGLAAAINILTAFAFLIAFAILRIQPINDRVYFPKWYLRGLRSSPLQGGAFVSKFVNVDFRSYIRFLNWMPAALQMPEPELIEHAGLDSAVYLRIYLLG
;
A
#
# COMPACT_ATOMS: atom_id res chain seq x y z
N MET A 1 13.82 -35.01 5.60
CA MET A 1 12.46 -34.50 5.35
C MET A 1 12.14 -33.52 6.46
N ALA A 2 11.58 -32.34 6.15
CA ALA A 2 11.21 -31.37 7.18
C ALA A 2 10.09 -31.97 8.06
N SER A 3 10.21 -31.83 9.38
CA SER A 3 9.15 -32.22 10.30
C SER A 3 8.04 -31.17 10.32
N LEU A 4 6.86 -31.53 10.85
CA LEU A 4 5.78 -30.55 11.07
C LEU A 4 6.23 -29.40 11.98
N GLY A 5 7.14 -29.66 12.93
CA GLY A 5 7.72 -28.62 13.79
C GLY A 5 8.56 -27.62 13.00
N ASP A 6 9.38 -28.09 12.06
CA ASP A 6 10.21 -27.23 11.21
C ASP A 6 9.33 -26.36 10.29
N ILE A 7 8.28 -26.94 9.72
CA ILE A 7 7.31 -26.21 8.88
C ILE A 7 6.57 -25.16 9.71
N GLY A 8 6.12 -25.53 10.92
CA GLY A 8 5.41 -24.63 11.83
C GLY A 8 6.26 -23.44 12.27
N LEU A 9 7.52 -23.68 12.64
CA LEU A 9 8.45 -22.62 13.01
C LEU A 9 8.73 -21.69 11.82
N ALA A 10 8.99 -22.25 10.64
CA ALA A 10 9.23 -21.45 9.44
C ALA A 10 7.99 -20.62 9.05
N ALA A 11 6.79 -21.20 9.11
CA ALA A 11 5.55 -20.49 8.83
C ALA A 11 5.33 -19.34 9.82
N ALA A 12 5.54 -19.58 11.12
CA ALA A 12 5.38 -18.55 12.16
C ALA A 12 6.32 -17.36 11.92
N ILE A 13 7.60 -17.61 11.65
CA ILE A 13 8.58 -16.55 11.38
C ILE A 13 8.17 -15.75 10.14
N ASN A 14 7.83 -16.42 9.03
CA ASN A 14 7.47 -15.74 7.79
C ASN A 14 6.18 -14.91 7.94
N ILE A 15 5.16 -15.44 8.60
CA ILE A 15 3.89 -14.75 8.83
C ILE A 15 4.11 -13.53 9.73
N LEU A 16 4.79 -13.69 10.87
CA LEU A 16 5.05 -12.58 11.79
C LEU A 16 5.89 -11.48 11.13
N THR A 17 6.89 -11.87 10.34
CA THR A 17 7.73 -10.92 9.59
C THR A 17 6.92 -10.18 8.53
N ALA A 18 6.05 -10.87 7.80
CA ALA A 18 5.13 -10.25 6.85
C ALA A 18 4.19 -9.23 7.53
N PHE A 19 3.64 -9.58 8.70
CA PHE A 19 2.85 -8.65 9.51
C PHE A 19 3.66 -7.42 9.94
N ALA A 20 4.90 -7.58 10.37
CA ALA A 20 5.78 -6.47 10.70
C ALA A 20 6.00 -5.54 9.49
N PHE A 21 6.20 -6.08 8.29
CA PHE A 21 6.29 -5.31 7.06
C PHE A 21 4.98 -4.56 6.73
N LEU A 22 3.81 -5.17 6.93
CA LEU A 22 2.52 -4.51 6.70
C LEU A 22 2.31 -3.32 7.65
N ILE A 23 2.70 -3.45 8.92
CA ILE A 23 2.65 -2.36 9.89
C ILE A 23 3.60 -1.23 9.48
N ALA A 24 4.85 -1.57 9.14
CA ALA A 24 5.83 -0.60 8.66
C ALA A 24 5.34 0.13 7.40
N PHE A 25 4.82 -0.61 6.42
CA PHE A 25 4.22 -0.06 5.20
C PHE A 25 3.12 0.94 5.52
N ALA A 26 2.19 0.60 6.40
CA ALA A 26 1.07 1.47 6.69
C ALA A 26 1.49 2.77 7.41
N ILE A 27 2.42 2.68 8.37
CA ILE A 27 2.99 3.85 9.05
C ILE A 27 3.71 4.77 8.06
N LEU A 28 4.56 4.20 7.21
CA LEU A 28 5.36 4.94 6.24
C LEU A 28 4.49 5.57 5.12
N ARG A 29 3.46 4.86 4.66
CA ARG A 29 2.52 5.33 3.61
C ARG A 29 1.73 6.56 4.03
N ILE A 30 1.39 6.64 5.31
CA ILE A 30 0.57 7.73 5.85
C ILE A 30 1.37 9.04 6.02
N GLN A 31 2.71 8.97 6.09
CA GLN A 31 3.53 10.17 6.26
C GLN A 31 3.51 11.04 4.99
N PRO A 32 3.22 12.34 5.09
CA PRO A 32 3.13 13.24 3.94
C PRO A 32 4.47 13.41 3.20
N ILE A 33 5.60 13.23 3.89
CA ILE A 33 6.93 13.23 3.26
C ILE A 33 7.12 12.10 2.25
N ASN A 34 6.47 10.95 2.48
CA ASN A 34 6.58 9.77 1.62
C ASN A 34 5.49 9.71 0.55
N ASP A 35 4.61 10.73 0.47
CA ASP A 35 3.44 10.69 -0.42
C ASP A 35 3.83 10.52 -1.89
N ARG A 36 4.94 11.14 -2.32
CA ARG A 36 5.47 11.00 -3.70
C ARG A 36 6.06 9.62 -3.98
N VAL A 37 6.54 8.92 -2.95
CA VAL A 37 7.11 7.57 -3.08
C VAL A 37 6.00 6.54 -3.22
N TYR A 38 4.92 6.67 -2.45
CA TYR A 38 3.80 5.72 -2.47
C TYR A 38 2.73 6.03 -3.54
N PHE A 39 2.61 7.28 -3.99
CA PHE A 39 1.62 7.68 -4.99
C PHE A 39 2.20 8.39 -6.24
N PRO A 40 3.34 7.96 -6.81
CA PRO A 40 4.01 8.68 -7.90
C PRO A 40 3.12 8.80 -9.15
N LYS A 41 2.36 7.74 -9.44
CA LYS A 41 1.50 7.65 -10.63
C LYS A 41 0.40 8.73 -10.66
N TRP A 42 -0.09 9.12 -9.48
CA TRP A 42 -1.10 10.17 -9.33
C TRP A 42 -0.52 11.55 -9.63
N TYR A 43 0.74 11.78 -9.26
CA TYR A 43 1.48 13.00 -9.61
C TYR A 43 1.81 13.05 -11.10
N LEU A 44 2.24 11.93 -11.70
CA LEU A 44 2.54 11.85 -13.14
C LEU A 44 1.30 12.11 -14.01
N ARG A 45 0.11 11.73 -13.54
CA ARG A 45 -1.17 12.00 -14.20
C ARG A 45 -1.76 13.38 -13.90
N GLY A 46 -1.12 14.18 -13.03
CA GLY A 46 -1.64 15.47 -12.60
C GLY A 46 -2.92 15.40 -11.74
N LEU A 47 -3.30 14.21 -11.27
CA LEU A 47 -4.51 13.99 -10.46
C LEU A 47 -4.33 14.41 -9.00
N ARG A 48 -3.09 14.60 -8.57
CA ARG A 48 -2.75 14.98 -7.19
C ARG A 48 -1.75 16.13 -7.17
N SER A 49 -2.09 17.17 -6.42
CA SER A 49 -1.21 18.30 -6.13
C SER A 49 -0.51 18.09 -4.78
N SER A 50 0.70 18.63 -4.66
CA SER A 50 1.55 18.39 -3.50
C SER A 50 0.91 19.01 -2.24
N PRO A 51 0.82 18.27 -1.11
CA PRO A 51 0.28 18.80 0.14
C PRO A 51 1.12 19.97 0.72
N LEU A 52 2.25 20.29 0.08
CA LEU A 52 3.21 21.29 0.52
C LEU A 52 2.72 22.75 0.42
N GLN A 53 1.52 23.02 -0.10
CA GLN A 53 1.05 24.38 -0.41
C GLN A 53 0.24 25.09 0.69
N GLY A 54 -0.16 24.45 1.81
CA GLY A 54 -1.11 25.12 2.73
C GLY A 54 -1.16 24.72 4.22
N GLY A 55 -0.22 23.91 4.74
CA GLY A 55 -0.27 23.42 6.13
C GLY A 55 0.83 23.95 7.06
N ALA A 56 0.61 23.88 8.38
CA ALA A 56 1.61 24.16 9.41
C ALA A 56 2.88 23.29 9.21
N PHE A 57 4.06 23.84 9.50
CA PHE A 57 5.35 23.25 9.11
C PHE A 57 5.54 21.80 9.55
N VAL A 58 4.99 21.39 10.71
CA VAL A 58 5.15 20.03 11.27
C VAL A 58 4.19 19.02 10.63
N SER A 59 2.93 19.39 10.40
CA SER A 59 1.95 18.51 9.74
C SER A 59 2.27 18.26 8.26
N LYS A 60 3.20 19.05 7.71
CA LYS A 60 3.77 18.87 6.38
C LYS A 60 4.69 17.65 6.25
N PHE A 61 5.32 17.23 7.35
CA PHE A 61 6.30 16.12 7.36
C PHE A 61 5.76 14.86 8.03
N VAL A 62 4.97 15.01 9.10
CA VAL A 62 4.45 13.88 9.90
C VAL A 62 2.94 13.94 9.98
N ASN A 63 2.26 12.81 9.80
CA ASN A 63 0.83 12.73 10.05
C ASN A 63 0.55 12.55 11.55
N VAL A 64 -0.15 13.51 12.14
CA VAL A 64 -0.50 13.55 13.58
C VAL A 64 -1.90 12.95 13.83
N ASP A 65 -2.65 12.58 12.78
CA ASP A 65 -3.98 12.00 12.95
C ASP A 65 -3.92 10.52 13.38
N PHE A 66 -4.09 10.27 14.68
CA PHE A 66 -4.14 8.93 15.28
C PHE A 66 -5.21 8.02 14.65
N ARG A 67 -6.33 8.59 14.15
CA ARG A 67 -7.40 7.80 13.52
C ARG A 67 -6.92 7.10 12.24
N SER A 68 -5.97 7.70 11.55
CA SER A 68 -5.35 7.14 10.35
C SER A 68 -4.56 5.85 10.65
N TYR A 69 -3.96 5.74 11.84
CA TYR A 69 -3.19 4.56 12.26
C TYR A 69 -4.06 3.38 12.69
N ILE A 70 -5.27 3.63 13.22
CA ILE A 70 -6.23 2.56 13.56
C ILE A 70 -6.78 1.88 12.29
N ARG A 71 -6.82 2.62 11.17
CA ARG A 71 -7.37 2.18 9.88
C ARG A 71 -6.31 1.66 8.91
N PHE A 72 -5.19 1.16 9.43
CA PHE A 72 -4.01 0.82 8.64
C PHE A 72 -4.27 -0.26 7.57
N LEU A 73 -5.26 -1.14 7.74
CA LEU A 73 -5.63 -2.17 6.76
C LEU A 73 -6.63 -1.69 5.69
N ASN A 74 -7.16 -0.47 5.78
CA ASN A 74 -8.17 0.03 4.83
C ASN A 74 -7.68 0.12 3.38
N TRP A 75 -6.36 0.05 3.14
CA TRP A 75 -5.84 0.03 1.77
C TRP A 75 -6.19 -1.27 1.02
N MET A 76 -6.37 -2.40 1.72
CA MET A 76 -6.73 -3.67 1.09
C MET A 76 -8.12 -3.64 0.43
N PRO A 77 -9.21 -3.31 1.15
CA PRO A 77 -10.52 -3.22 0.51
C PRO A 77 -10.56 -2.09 -0.52
N ALA A 78 -9.85 -0.97 -0.30
CA ALA A 78 -9.76 0.11 -1.27
C ALA A 78 -9.07 -0.31 -2.58
N ALA A 79 -8.07 -1.19 -2.53
CA ALA A 79 -7.39 -1.71 -3.72
C ALA A 79 -8.31 -2.56 -4.62
N LEU A 80 -9.39 -3.12 -4.06
CA LEU A 80 -10.35 -3.95 -4.78
C LEU A 80 -11.54 -3.16 -5.36
N GLN A 81 -11.66 -1.87 -5.04
CA GLN A 81 -12.80 -1.05 -5.48
C GLN A 81 -12.70 -0.60 -6.94
N MET A 82 -11.49 -0.58 -7.52
CA MET A 82 -11.28 -0.12 -8.89
C MET A 82 -11.67 -1.21 -9.90
N PRO A 83 -12.67 -0.99 -10.76
CA PRO A 83 -13.10 -1.98 -11.76
C PRO A 83 -12.04 -2.12 -12.87
N GLU A 84 -12.05 -3.28 -13.53
CA GLU A 84 -11.06 -3.64 -14.56
C GLU A 84 -10.94 -2.62 -15.72
N PRO A 85 -12.04 -2.03 -16.25
CA PRO A 85 -11.94 -1.01 -17.30
C PRO A 85 -11.21 0.25 -16.84
N GLU A 86 -11.51 0.73 -15.62
CA GLU A 86 -10.83 1.88 -15.03
C GLU A 86 -9.37 1.56 -14.75
N LEU A 87 -9.07 0.33 -14.30
CA LEU A 87 -7.71 -0.12 -14.07
C LEU A 87 -6.89 -0.18 -15.36
N ILE A 88 -7.47 -0.62 -16.48
CA ILE A 88 -6.80 -0.63 -17.79
C ILE A 88 -6.53 0.81 -18.25
N GLU A 89 -7.49 1.71 -18.12
CA GLU A 89 -7.28 3.14 -18.40
C GLU A 89 -6.23 3.75 -17.46
N HIS A 90 -6.20 3.31 -16.21
CA HIS A 90 -5.29 3.82 -15.20
C HIS A 90 -3.88 3.22 -15.26
N ALA A 91 -3.71 1.97 -15.64
CA ALA A 91 -2.44 1.23 -15.55
C ALA A 91 -1.92 0.69 -16.87
N GLY A 92 -2.75 0.71 -17.91
CA GLY A 92 -2.46 0.06 -19.17
C GLY A 92 -2.89 -1.41 -19.14
N LEU A 93 -3.07 -1.96 -20.34
CA LEU A 93 -3.52 -3.32 -20.57
C LEU A 93 -2.55 -4.35 -19.98
N ASP A 94 -1.25 -4.17 -20.18
CA ASP A 94 -0.22 -5.13 -19.74
C ASP A 94 -0.26 -5.35 -18.22
N SER A 95 -0.44 -4.28 -17.45
CA SER A 95 -0.54 -4.36 -15.99
C SER A 95 -1.81 -5.09 -15.54
N ALA A 96 -2.93 -4.87 -16.22
CA ALA A 96 -4.19 -5.56 -15.93
C ALA A 96 -4.10 -7.06 -16.26
N VAL A 97 -3.53 -7.42 -17.40
CA VAL A 97 -3.29 -8.81 -17.80
C VAL A 97 -2.33 -9.50 -16.83
N TYR A 98 -1.29 -8.82 -16.34
CA TYR A 98 -0.39 -9.36 -15.33
C TYR A 98 -1.10 -9.71 -14.02
N LEU A 99 -1.99 -8.83 -13.51
CA LEU A 99 -2.78 -9.13 -12.31
C LEU A 99 -3.72 -10.33 -12.49
N ARG A 100 -4.21 -10.54 -13.72
CA ARG A 100 -5.08 -11.67 -14.04
C ARG A 100 -4.38 -13.02 -13.88
N ILE A 101 -3.06 -13.08 -13.97
CA ILE A 101 -2.28 -14.31 -13.70
C ILE A 101 -2.50 -14.76 -12.25
N TYR A 102 -2.53 -13.82 -11.30
CA TYR A 102 -2.78 -14.12 -9.88
C TYR A 102 -4.25 -14.42 -9.57
N LEU A 103 -5.19 -14.00 -10.43
CA LEU A 103 -6.60 -14.36 -10.30
C LEU A 103 -6.93 -15.73 -10.90
N LEU A 104 -6.15 -16.15 -11.91
CA LEU A 104 -6.31 -17.46 -12.56
C LEU A 104 -5.61 -18.58 -11.81
N GLY A 105 -4.49 -18.30 -11.15
CA GLY A 105 -3.70 -19.25 -10.36
C GLY A 105 -4.32 -19.55 -9.00
#